data_AF-A0A645JEL1-F1
#
_entry.id   AF-A0A645JEL1-F1
#
_cell.length_a   1.000
_cell.length_b   1.000
_cell.length_c   1.000
_cell.angle_alpha   90.00
_cell.angle_beta   90.00
_cell.angle_gamma   90.00
#
_symmetry.space_group_name_H-M   'P 1'
#
loop_
_entity.id
_entity.type
_entity.pdbx_description
1 polymer ?
#
loop_
_entity_poly.entity_id
_entity_poly.type
_entity_poly.pdbx_seq_one_letter_code
_entity_poly.pdbx_strand_id
1 'polypeptide(L)'
;MATPMAGYGARCCCGALNGAIMVIGALSGRESGNTEFSEFKACLSYSKEMHERFIKEYGAACCRVISRKQEFGSPEHMTECRRLVEKTAGMLVDLINETEALQKQG
;
A
#
# COMPACT_ATOMS: atom_id res chain seq x y z
N MET A 1 -14.50 -0.58 -2.21
CA MET A 1 -13.45 -0.19 -1.25
C MET A 1 -13.94 -0.62 0.12
N ALA A 2 -13.16 -1.41 0.87
CA ALA A 2 -13.55 -1.74 2.24
C ALA A 2 -13.63 -0.42 3.04
N THR A 3 -14.81 -0.08 3.56
CA THR A 3 -15.09 1.14 4.32
C THR A 3 -14.03 1.47 5.40
N PRO A 4 -13.47 0.52 6.16
CA PRO A 4 -12.39 0.84 7.11
C PRO A 4 -11.13 1.42 6.46
N MET A 5 -10.88 1.17 5.17
CA MET A 5 -9.68 1.65 4.46
C MET A 5 -9.79 3.12 4.02
N ALA A 6 -10.89 3.81 4.32
CA ALA A 6 -11.03 5.26 4.13
C ALA A 6 -10.22 6.05 5.17
N GLY A 7 -8.90 5.81 5.21
CA GLY A 7 -7.99 6.39 6.19
C GLY A 7 -8.23 5.92 7.63
N TYR A 8 -8.83 4.74 7.83
CA TYR A 8 -9.18 4.20 9.15
C TYR A 8 -10.17 5.07 9.94
N GLY A 9 -10.93 5.92 9.27
CA GLY A 9 -11.77 6.95 9.89
C GLY A 9 -10.98 8.13 10.47
N ALA A 10 -9.78 7.90 11.01
CA ALA A 10 -8.90 8.95 11.55
C ALA A 10 -8.17 9.78 10.48
N ARG A 11 -8.16 9.31 9.22
CA ARG A 11 -7.40 9.87 8.09
C ARG A 11 -5.88 9.88 8.33
N CYS A 12 -5.37 8.88 9.04
CA CYS A 12 -3.93 8.77 9.34
C CYS A 12 -3.18 8.14 8.17
N CYS A 13 -3.33 6.85 7.91
CA CYS A 13 -2.60 6.19 6.83
C CYS A 13 -3.46 6.01 5.58
N CYS A 14 -2.87 6.11 4.39
CA CYS A 14 -3.60 5.85 3.15
C CYS A 14 -4.00 4.37 3.04
N GLY A 15 -5.29 4.11 2.81
CA GLY A 15 -5.79 2.75 2.67
C GLY A 15 -5.21 2.00 1.49
N ALA A 16 -4.98 2.67 0.36
CA ALA A 16 -4.41 2.01 -0.83
C ALA A 16 -3.01 1.46 -0.56
N LEU A 17 -2.14 2.29 0.06
CA LEU A 17 -0.79 1.88 0.42
C LEU A 17 -0.81 0.71 1.42
N ASN A 18 -1.64 0.79 2.46
CA ASN A 18 -1.73 -0.28 3.44
C ASN A 18 -2.27 -1.59 2.84
N GLY A 19 -3.24 -1.51 1.93
CA GLY A 19 -3.70 -2.67 1.17
C GLY A 19 -2.57 -3.31 0.37
N ALA A 20 -1.71 -2.52 -0.28
CA ALA A 20 -0.55 -3.04 -1.00
C ALA A 20 0.46 -3.72 -0.07
N ILE A 21 0.77 -3.11 1.08
CA ILE A 21 1.66 -3.72 2.09
C ILE A 21 1.07 -5.04 2.63
N MET A 22 -0.25 -5.10 2.84
CA MET A 22 -0.91 -6.34 3.25
C MET A 22 -0.76 -7.45 2.22
N VAL A 23 -0.88 -7.15 0.92
CA VAL A 23 -0.67 -8.14 -0.15
C VAL A 23 0.79 -8.62 -0.18
N ILE A 24 1.75 -7.72 -0.07
CA ILE A 24 3.18 -8.09 0.01
C ILE A 24 3.44 -9.02 1.20
N GLY A 25 2.86 -8.69 2.37
CA GLY A 25 2.95 -9.52 3.56
C GLY A 25 2.24 -10.87 3.41
N ALA A 26 1.13 -10.94 2.68
CA ALA A 26 0.47 -12.21 2.38
C ALA A 26 1.33 -13.11 1.50
N LEU A 27 2.04 -12.53 0.52
CA LEU A 27 2.85 -13.27 -0.46
C LEU A 27 4.25 -13.65 0.04
N SER A 28 4.82 -12.91 0.99
CA SER A 28 6.24 -13.06 1.39
C SER A 28 6.50 -12.87 2.88
N GLY A 29 5.44 -12.66 3.68
CA GLY A 29 5.56 -12.42 5.11
C GLY A 29 5.89 -13.67 5.92
N ARG A 30 5.87 -13.50 7.24
CA ARG A 30 6.10 -14.59 8.19
C ARG A 30 4.93 -15.57 8.17
N GLU A 31 5.24 -16.85 8.14
CA GLU A 31 4.23 -17.93 8.27
C GLU A 31 4.04 -18.37 9.73
N SER A 32 5.05 -18.17 10.58
CA SER A 32 4.99 -18.54 12.00
C SER A 32 5.62 -17.47 12.90
N GLY A 33 5.30 -17.53 14.19
CA GLY A 33 5.91 -16.64 15.20
C GLY A 33 7.41 -16.89 15.43
N ASN A 34 7.93 -18.05 15.02
CA ASN A 34 9.32 -18.45 15.20
C ASN A 34 10.20 -18.20 13.96
N THR A 35 9.66 -17.54 12.93
CA THR A 35 10.40 -17.22 11.70
C THR A 35 11.51 -16.21 12.01
N GLU A 36 12.75 -16.56 11.65
CA GLU A 36 13.94 -15.77 11.89
C GLU A 36 13.95 -14.50 11.03
N PHE A 37 14.63 -13.45 11.50
CA PHE A 37 14.70 -12.18 10.78
C PHE A 37 15.23 -12.31 9.34
N SER A 38 16.21 -13.20 9.12
CA SER A 38 16.77 -13.47 7.80
C SER A 38 15.74 -13.97 6.79
N GLU A 39 14.68 -14.65 7.25
CA GLU A 39 13.68 -15.27 6.40
C GLU A 39 12.65 -14.26 5.87
N PHE A 40 12.29 -13.23 6.64
CA PHE A 40 11.32 -12.20 6.21
C PHE A 40 11.95 -10.85 5.87
N LYS A 41 13.28 -10.71 5.93
CA LYS A 41 14.00 -9.47 5.58
C LYS A 41 13.67 -8.99 4.16
N ALA A 42 13.49 -9.91 3.21
CA ALA A 42 13.11 -9.57 1.83
C ALA A 42 11.73 -8.90 1.77
N CYS A 43 10.72 -9.43 2.47
CA CYS A 43 9.38 -8.82 2.59
C CYS A 43 9.43 -7.37 3.08
N LEU A 44 10.30 -7.07 4.06
CA LEU A 44 10.49 -5.70 4.53
C LEU A 44 11.10 -4.80 3.46
N SER A 45 12.02 -5.32 2.65
CA SER A 45 12.62 -4.60 1.52
C SER A 45 11.56 -4.26 0.46
N TYR A 46 10.71 -5.22 0.07
CA TYR A 46 9.63 -4.99 -0.88
C TYR A 46 8.60 -3.98 -0.34
N SER A 47 8.28 -4.07 0.96
CA SER A 47 7.39 -3.10 1.62
C SER A 47 7.97 -1.70 1.61
N LYS A 48 9.28 -1.56 1.86
CA LYS A 48 9.99 -0.28 1.80
C LYS A 48 9.96 0.29 0.37
N GLU A 49 10.25 -0.53 -0.62
CA GLU A 49 10.24 -0.10 -2.02
C GLU A 49 8.85 0.35 -2.47
N MET A 50 7.80 -0.40 -2.13
CA MET A 50 6.41 0.00 -2.39
C MET A 50 6.08 1.35 -1.74
N HIS A 51 6.51 1.55 -0.49
CA HIS A 51 6.36 2.83 0.19
C HIS A 51 7.09 3.96 -0.53
N GLU A 52 8.35 3.75 -0.95
CA GLU A 52 9.12 4.76 -1.68
C GLU A 52 8.49 5.12 -3.03
N ARG A 53 8.00 4.15 -3.80
CA ARG A 53 7.23 4.39 -5.04
C ARG A 53 6.00 5.25 -4.76
N PHE A 54 5.26 4.94 -3.71
CA PHE A 54 4.07 5.69 -3.30
C PHE A 54 4.40 7.13 -2.88
N ILE A 55 5.44 7.34 -2.06
CA ILE A 55 5.88 8.68 -1.65
C ILE A 55 6.39 9.49 -2.84
N LYS A 56 7.11 8.87 -3.77
CA LYS A 56 7.58 9.55 -4.99
C LYS A 56 6.42 10.09 -5.82
N GLU A 57 5.31 9.36 -5.89
CA GLU A 57 4.12 9.77 -6.63
C GLU A 57 3.26 10.80 -5.87
N TYR A 58 2.96 10.58 -4.59
CA TYR A 58 1.95 11.36 -3.86
C TYR A 58 2.53 12.32 -2.81
N GLY A 59 3.85 12.26 -2.56
CA GLY A 59 4.58 13.10 -1.62
C GLY A 59 4.39 12.76 -0.13
N ALA A 60 3.41 11.94 0.24
CA ALA A 60 3.16 11.52 1.62
C ALA A 60 2.38 10.21 1.69
N ALA A 61 2.55 9.44 2.76
CA ALA A 61 1.71 8.27 3.06
C ALA A 61 0.44 8.63 3.86
N CYS A 62 0.45 9.81 4.50
CA CYS A 62 -0.63 10.25 5.36
C CYS A 62 -1.87 10.65 4.54
N CYS A 63 -2.99 9.95 4.77
CA CYS A 63 -4.23 10.16 3.99
C CYS A 63 -4.72 11.62 4.07
N ARG A 64 -4.64 12.22 5.26
CA ARG A 64 -4.98 13.64 5.48
C ARG A 64 -4.09 14.59 4.69
N VAL A 65 -2.79 14.31 4.59
CA VAL A 65 -1.84 15.16 3.85
C VAL A 65 -2.10 15.09 2.35
N ILE A 66 -2.30 13.89 1.80
CA ILE A 66 -2.59 13.69 0.37
C ILE A 66 -3.89 14.40 -0.01
N SER A 67 -4.94 14.24 0.80
CA SER A 67 -6.28 14.79 0.53
C SER A 67 -6.50 16.22 1.05
N ARG A 68 -5.45 16.92 1.50
CA ARG A 68 -5.60 18.21 2.24
C ARG A 68 -6.27 19.34 1.46
N LYS A 69 -6.28 19.26 0.12
CA LYS A 69 -6.83 20.30 -0.76
C LYS A 69 -8.33 20.17 -1.02
N GLN A 70 -8.94 19.05 -0.62
CA GLN A 70 -10.33 18.73 -0.90
C GLN A 70 -11.10 18.49 0.41
N GLU A 71 -12.40 18.77 0.39
CA GLU A 71 -13.28 18.35 1.46
C GLU A 71 -13.40 16.82 1.46
N PHE A 72 -13.28 16.20 2.64
CA PHE A 72 -13.31 14.75 2.74
C PHE A 72 -14.70 14.23 2.41
N GLY A 73 -14.78 13.28 1.47
CA GLY A 73 -16.03 12.73 0.97
C GLY A 73 -16.67 13.53 -0.16
N SER A 74 -16.11 14.67 -0.56
CA SER A 74 -16.60 15.41 -1.74
C SER A 74 -16.41 14.58 -3.02
N PRO A 75 -17.20 14.86 -4.09
CA PRO A 75 -17.03 14.19 -5.39
C PRO A 75 -15.61 14.28 -5.95
N GLU A 76 -14.93 15.42 -5.76
CA GLU A 76 -13.55 15.65 -6.17
C GLU A 76 -12.60 14.78 -5.36
N HIS A 77 -12.75 14.75 -4.03
CA HIS A 77 -11.97 13.86 -3.16
C HIS A 77 -12.13 12.40 -3.57
N MET A 78 -13.36 11.94 -3.81
CA MET A 78 -13.64 10.55 -4.18
C MET A 78 -13.09 10.19 -5.56
N THR A 79 -13.04 11.15 -6.48
CA THR A 79 -12.45 10.95 -7.82
C THR A 79 -10.93 10.82 -7.73
N GLU A 80 -10.26 11.71 -7.01
CA GLU A 80 -8.81 11.61 -6.80
C GLU A 80 -8.42 10.38 -5.97
N CYS A 81 -9.21 10.03 -4.94
CA CYS A 81 -8.99 8.83 -4.14
C CYS A 81 -9.11 7.54 -5.00
N ARG A 82 -10.06 7.48 -5.94
CA ARG A 82 -10.17 6.36 -6.88
C ARG A 82 -8.95 6.25 -7.80
N ARG A 83 -8.50 7.35 -8.39
CA ARG A 83 -7.28 7.39 -9.21
C ARG A 83 -6.05 6.95 -8.42
N LEU A 84 -5.94 7.42 -7.18
CA LEU A 84 -4.88 7.02 -6.27
C LEU A 84 -4.88 5.51 -6.04
N VAL A 85 -6.06 4.92 -5.75
CA VAL A 85 -6.20 3.47 -5.54
C VAL A 85 -5.79 2.69 -6.78
N GLU A 86 -6.30 3.08 -7.95
CA GLU A 86 -5.99 2.44 -9.23
C GLU A 86 -4.48 2.44 -9.51
N LYS A 87 -3.84 3.62 -9.42
CA LYS A 87 -2.41 3.76 -9.69
C LYS A 87 -1.55 3.06 -8.63
N THR A 88 -1.99 3.04 -7.36
CA THR A 88 -1.31 2.27 -6.31
C THR A 88 -1.39 0.76 -6.54
N ALA A 89 -2.54 0.27 -7.02
CA ALA A 89 -2.67 -1.13 -7.41
C ALA A 89 -1.76 -1.47 -8.60
N GLY A 90 -1.66 -0.58 -9.59
CA GLY A 90 -0.70 -0.71 -10.70
C GLY A 90 0.74 -0.83 -10.21
N MET A 91 1.19 0.09 -9.34
CA MET A 91 2.54 0.04 -8.76
C MET A 91 2.83 -1.28 -8.03
N LEU A 92 1.83 -1.83 -7.33
CA LEU A 92 1.96 -3.12 -6.65
C LEU A 92 2.11 -4.27 -7.66
N VAL A 93 1.29 -4.28 -8.72
CA VAL A 93 1.38 -5.29 -9.79
C VAL A 93 2.74 -5.24 -10.47
N ASP A 94 3.25 -4.04 -10.77
CA ASP A 94 4.58 -3.85 -11.34
C ASP A 94 5.66 -4.44 -10.40
N LEU A 95 5.61 -4.10 -9.11
CA LEU A 95 6.56 -4.62 -8.12
C LEU A 95 6.51 -6.16 -8.00
N ILE A 96 5.31 -6.75 -8.03
CA ILE A 96 5.15 -8.22 -8.01
C ILE A 96 5.74 -8.85 -9.27
N ASN A 97 5.50 -8.25 -10.43
CA ASN A 97 6.01 -8.76 -11.71
C ASN A 97 7.53 -8.66 -11.82
N GLU A 98 8.12 -7.64 -11.21
CA GLU A 98 9.57 -7.43 -11.14
C GLU A 98 10.25 -8.34 -10.11
N THR A 99 9.47 -8.97 -9.22
CA THR A 99 9.99 -9.74 -8.09
C THR A 99 9.54 -11.20 -8.15
N GLU A 100 10.41 -12.09 -8.64
CA GLU A 100 10.12 -13.54 -8.73
C GLU A 100 9.69 -14.17 -7.40
N ALA A 101 10.19 -13.67 -6.27
CA ALA A 101 9.82 -14.16 -4.95
C ALA A 101 8.34 -13.91 -4.59
N LEU A 102 7.74 -12.83 -5.11
CA LEU A 102 6.32 -12.49 -4.87
C LEU A 102 5.38 -13.28 -5.80
N GLN A 103 5.90 -13.97 -6.81
CA GLN A 103 5.10 -14.71 -7.80
C GLN A 103 4.79 -16.15 -7.37
N LYS A 104 5.48 -16.71 -6.36
CA LYS A 104 5.51 -18.16 -6.07
C LYS A 104 4.36 -18.70 -5.18
N GLN A 105 3.28 -17.97 -4.95
CA GLN A 105 2.17 -18.41 -4.07
C GLN A 105 0.80 -18.55 -4.77
N GLY A 106 0.80 -18.96 -6.05
CA GLY A 106 -0.41 -19.27 -6.82
C GLY A 106 -0.48 -20.73 -7.23
#